data_AF-A0A832URL5-F1
#
_entry.id   AF-A0A832URL5-F1
#
_cell.length_a   1.000
_cell.length_b   1.000
_cell.length_c   1.000
_cell.angle_alpha   90.00
_cell.angle_beta   90.00
_cell.angle_gamma   90.00
#
_symmetry.space_group_name_H-M   'P 1'
#
loop_
_entity.id
_entity.type
_entity.pdbx_description
1 polymer ?
#
loop_
_entity_poly.entity_id
_entity_poly.type
_entity_poly.pdbx_seq_one_letter_code
_entity_poly.pdbx_strand_id
1 'polypeptide(L)'
;MGDRAAYVRFTVPMSGQMGYQTRTDFNKLIVKIGKLGEQITPSGGFLNYGAVQNDFVLIKGSVPGAVKRLVRFKLAVRPPSQFKIQRPNVTYVSLASKQGK
;
A
#
# COMPACT_ATOMS: atom_id res chain seq x y z
N MET A 1 3.16 2.49 -42.70
CA MET A 1 2.07 1.65 -43.24
C MET A 1 1.04 1.43 -42.14
N GLY A 2 0.07 2.33 -42.01
CA GLY A 2 -0.89 2.27 -40.91
C GLY A 2 -1.93 3.38 -40.87
N ASP A 3 -2.21 4.08 -41.97
CA ASP A 3 -3.21 5.16 -42.02
C ASP A 3 -4.25 4.88 -43.10
N ARG A 4 -5.17 3.94 -42.82
CA ARG A 4 -6.34 3.70 -43.67
C ARG A 4 -7.49 2.99 -42.95
N ALA A 5 -7.67 3.23 -41.65
CA ALA A 5 -8.86 2.79 -40.93
C ALA A 5 -9.78 4.00 -40.72
N ALA A 6 -11.06 3.90 -41.12
CA ALA A 6 -12.04 4.99 -41.02
C ALA A 6 -12.58 5.23 -39.58
N TYR A 7 -11.96 4.60 -38.58
CA TYR A 7 -12.34 4.72 -37.17
C TYR A 7 -11.09 4.78 -36.30
N VAL A 8 -11.23 5.40 -35.13
CA VAL A 8 -10.14 5.48 -34.16
C VAL A 8 -10.04 4.17 -33.39
N ARG A 9 -8.85 3.60 -33.26
CA ARG A 9 -8.64 2.35 -32.52
C ARG A 9 -8.72 2.60 -31.01
N PHE A 10 -9.25 1.62 -30.27
CA PHE A 10 -9.30 1.66 -28.80
C PHE A 10 -7.91 1.69 -28.13
N THR A 11 -6.85 1.32 -28.85
CA THR A 11 -5.47 1.38 -28.38
C THR A 11 -4.89 2.80 -28.41
N VAL A 12 -5.51 3.73 -29.15
CA VAL A 12 -5.07 5.13 -29.18
C VAL A 12 -5.36 5.75 -27.82
N PRO A 13 -4.36 6.34 -27.12
CA PRO A 13 -4.59 6.96 -25.83
C PRO A 13 -5.52 8.17 -25.97
N MET A 14 -6.57 8.22 -25.14
CA MET A 14 -7.56 9.30 -25.09
C MET A 14 -7.71 9.82 -23.66
N SER A 15 -8.31 11.01 -23.52
CA SER A 15 -8.73 11.51 -22.21
C SER A 15 -9.81 10.60 -21.61
N GLY A 16 -9.81 10.48 -20.28
CA GLY A 16 -10.74 9.60 -19.58
C GLY A 16 -10.48 9.58 -18.08
N GLN A 17 -11.18 8.69 -17.38
CA GLN A 17 -11.08 8.58 -15.92
C GLN A 17 -9.71 8.05 -15.48
N MET A 18 -9.00 8.84 -14.68
CA MET A 18 -7.75 8.46 -14.02
C MET A 18 -7.96 8.38 -12.50
N GLY A 19 -7.61 7.25 -11.89
CA GLY A 19 -7.71 7.02 -10.45
C GLY A 19 -8.96 6.22 -10.04
N TYR A 20 -9.03 5.90 -8.75
CA TYR A 20 -10.11 5.12 -8.13
C TYR A 20 -10.33 3.70 -8.71
N GLN A 21 -9.36 3.15 -9.46
CA GLN A 21 -9.45 1.78 -9.95
C GLN A 21 -9.13 0.77 -8.83
N THR A 22 -9.79 -0.39 -8.88
CA THR A 22 -9.45 -1.51 -7.99
C THR A 22 -8.14 -2.14 -8.45
N ARG A 23 -7.17 -2.24 -7.54
CA ARG A 23 -5.88 -2.88 -7.78
C ARG A 23 -5.66 -3.98 -6.76
N THR A 24 -5.11 -5.11 -7.21
CA THR A 24 -4.65 -6.18 -6.33
C THR A 24 -3.13 -6.17 -6.34
N ASP A 25 -2.54 -5.82 -5.21
CA ASP A 25 -1.10 -5.83 -5.03
C ASP A 25 -0.69 -7.14 -4.34
N PHE A 26 0.32 -7.82 -4.87
CA PHE A 26 0.68 -9.18 -4.48
C PHE A 26 1.96 -9.22 -3.63
N ASN A 27 2.09 -10.27 -2.82
CA ASN A 27 3.34 -10.67 -2.17
C ASN A 27 3.99 -9.57 -1.31
N LYS A 28 3.16 -8.76 -0.65
CA LYS A 28 3.64 -7.79 0.33
C LYS A 28 4.05 -8.50 1.61
N LEU A 29 5.27 -8.21 2.07
CA LEU A 29 5.77 -8.74 3.34
C LEU A 29 5.13 -7.99 4.51
N ILE A 30 4.57 -8.76 5.45
CA ILE A 30 4.18 -8.26 6.76
C ILE A 30 5.43 -8.20 7.64
N VAL A 31 5.73 -7.01 8.14
CA VAL A 31 6.93 -6.72 8.95
C VAL A 31 6.65 -6.95 10.42
N LYS A 32 5.51 -6.46 10.92
CA LYS A 32 5.10 -6.59 12.33
C LYS A 32 3.59 -6.57 12.41
N ILE A 33 3.05 -7.39 13.32
CA ILE A 33 1.65 -7.34 13.75
C ILE A 33 1.70 -6.92 15.23
N GLY A 34 0.90 -5.93 15.60
CA GLY A 34 0.87 -5.41 16.96
C GLY A 34 -0.55 -5.09 17.40
N LYS A 35 -0.77 -5.06 18.72
CA LYS A 35 -2.07 -4.74 19.32
C LYS A 35 -2.18 -3.28 19.79
N LEU A 36 -1.06 -2.70 20.24
CA LEU A 36 -1.02 -1.35 20.78
C LEU A 36 -0.53 -0.36 19.73
N GLY A 37 -1.44 0.44 19.16
CA GLY A 37 -1.11 1.38 18.10
C GLY A 37 -0.19 2.54 18.52
N GLU A 38 -0.06 2.83 19.83
CA GLU A 38 0.90 3.81 20.36
C GLU A 38 2.36 3.49 19.98
N GLN A 39 2.68 2.21 19.77
CA GLN A 39 4.03 1.76 19.37
C GLN A 39 4.42 2.20 17.96
N ILE A 40 3.46 2.63 17.14
CA ILE A 40 3.69 2.98 15.74
C ILE A 40 3.27 4.40 15.39
N THR A 41 2.44 5.04 16.21
CA THR A 41 2.01 6.42 15.97
C THR A 41 3.18 7.38 16.14
N PRO A 42 3.55 8.14 15.09
CA PRO A 42 4.57 9.17 15.23
C PRO A 42 4.09 10.29 16.15
N SER A 43 5.02 11.11 16.66
CA SER A 43 4.67 12.31 17.40
C SER A 43 3.79 13.23 16.55
N GLY A 44 2.64 13.65 17.08
CA GLY A 44 1.62 14.41 16.34
C GLY A 44 0.68 13.56 15.45
N GLY A 45 0.85 12.23 15.43
CA GLY A 45 -0.02 11.29 14.72
C GLY A 45 0.23 11.22 13.21
N PHE A 46 -0.45 10.29 12.54
CA PHE A 46 -0.35 10.13 11.09
C PHE A 46 -1.10 11.25 10.37
N LEU A 47 -0.44 11.90 9.40
CA LEU A 47 -1.04 12.98 8.61
C LEU A 47 -2.33 12.50 7.92
N ASN A 48 -3.41 13.28 8.04
CA ASN A 48 -4.75 12.97 7.52
C ASN A 48 -5.42 11.72 8.11
N TYR A 49 -4.80 11.04 9.09
CA TYR A 49 -5.35 9.88 9.80
C TYR A 49 -5.60 10.18 11.27
N GLY A 50 -4.54 10.46 12.04
CA GLY A 50 -4.56 10.58 13.50
C GLY A 50 -3.75 9.50 14.20
N ALA A 51 -4.08 9.23 15.47
CA ALA A 51 -3.48 8.16 16.25
C ALA A 51 -4.14 6.81 15.93
N VAL A 52 -3.34 5.74 15.86
CA VAL A 52 -3.80 4.36 15.75
C VAL A 52 -4.02 3.85 17.18
N GLN A 53 -5.25 3.47 17.53
CA GLN A 53 -5.59 2.96 18.85
C GLN A 53 -5.72 1.43 18.88
N ASN A 54 -6.04 0.83 17.73
CA ASN A 54 -6.36 -0.59 17.60
C ASN A 54 -5.15 -1.41 17.13
N ASP A 55 -5.38 -2.71 16.97
CA ASP A 55 -4.48 -3.64 16.29
C ASP A 55 -4.06 -3.09 14.92
N PHE A 56 -2.79 -3.30 14.59
CA PHE A 56 -2.19 -2.79 13.37
C PHE A 56 -1.27 -3.82 12.72
N VAL A 57 -1.07 -3.63 11.41
CA VAL A 57 -0.14 -4.41 10.61
C VAL A 57 0.81 -3.46 9.91
N LEU A 58 2.11 -3.69 10.08
CA LEU A 58 3.15 -3.02 9.31
C LEU A 58 3.49 -3.81 8.07
N ILE A 59 3.43 -3.16 6.92
CA ILE A 59 3.65 -3.77 5.61
C ILE A 59 4.87 -3.12 4.97
N LYS A 60 5.70 -3.93 4.32
CA LYS A 60 6.84 -3.41 3.56
C LYS A 60 6.35 -2.65 2.31
N GLY A 61 6.74 -1.39 2.20
CA GLY A 61 6.48 -0.53 1.04
C GLY A 61 5.12 0.17 1.10
N SER A 62 4.52 0.45 -0.06
CA SER A 62 3.25 1.14 -0.19
C SER A 62 2.07 0.20 -0.44
N VAL A 63 0.87 0.74 -0.19
CA VAL A 63 -0.43 0.09 -0.43
C VAL A 63 -1.28 1.03 -1.30
N PRO A 64 -2.02 0.53 -2.30
CA PRO A 64 -2.82 1.38 -3.17
C PRO A 64 -3.98 2.05 -2.41
N GLY A 65 -4.17 3.34 -2.66
CA GLY A 65 -5.25 4.13 -2.09
C GLY A 65 -4.76 5.31 -1.27
N ALA A 66 -5.67 6.24 -0.98
CA ALA A 66 -5.42 7.34 -0.07
C ALA A 66 -5.48 6.87 1.40
N VAL A 67 -4.96 7.70 2.30
CA VAL A 67 -5.07 7.53 3.76
C VAL A 67 -6.56 7.36 4.14
N LYS A 68 -6.86 6.50 5.13
CA LYS A 68 -8.22 6.09 5.57
C LYS A 68 -9.00 5.17 4.61
N ARG A 69 -8.51 4.87 3.40
CA ARG A 69 -9.20 3.92 2.51
C ARG A 69 -9.15 2.51 3.10
N LEU A 70 -10.28 1.81 3.08
CA LEU A 70 -10.35 0.39 3.45
C LEU A 70 -9.50 -0.45 2.49
N VAL A 71 -8.68 -1.33 3.06
CA VAL A 71 -7.86 -2.30 2.32
C VAL A 71 -8.26 -3.71 2.76
N ARG A 72 -8.43 -4.62 1.80
CA ARG A 72 -8.73 -6.03 2.06
C ARG A 72 -7.47 -6.87 1.93
N PHE A 73 -7.13 -7.61 2.97
CA PHE A 73 -6.06 -8.61 2.91
C PHE A 73 -6.58 -9.93 2.38
N LYS A 74 -5.80 -10.57 1.52
CA LYS A 74 -6.02 -11.93 1.04
C LYS A 74 -4.71 -12.70 1.18
N LEU A 75 -4.79 -13.99 1.53
CA LEU A 75 -3.64 -14.88 1.51
C LEU A 75 -3.00 -14.90 0.10
N ALA A 76 -1.68 -15.03 0.06
CA ALA A 76 -0.92 -14.99 -1.18
C ALA A 76 -1.30 -16.17 -2.09
N VAL A 77 -1.85 -15.87 -3.26
CA VAL A 77 -2.24 -16.90 -4.25
C VAL A 77 -1.03 -17.42 -5.02
N ARG A 78 -0.02 -16.58 -5.23
CA ARG A 78 1.21 -16.92 -5.97
C ARG A 78 2.45 -16.55 -5.15
N PRO A 79 2.76 -17.33 -4.09
CA PRO A 79 3.95 -17.08 -3.29
C PRO A 79 5.22 -17.27 -4.14
N PRO A 80 6.24 -16.40 -4.02
CA PRO A 80 7.49 -16.60 -4.76
C PRO A 80 8.17 -17.88 -4.26
N SER A 81 8.67 -18.72 -5.18
CA SER A 81 9.34 -19.99 -4.85
C SER A 81 10.56 -19.81 -3.93
N GLN A 82 11.26 -18.69 -4.07
CA GLN A 82 12.45 -18.35 -3.29
C GLN A 82 12.11 -17.69 -1.94
N PHE A 83 10.84 -17.37 -1.68
CA PHE A 83 10.45 -16.65 -0.47
C PHE A 83 10.41 -17.60 0.72
N LYS A 84 11.55 -17.71 1.43
CA LYS A 84 11.59 -18.30 2.76
C LYS A 84 10.90 -17.34 3.72
N ILE A 85 9.93 -17.83 4.49
CA ILE A 85 9.23 -17.07 5.53
C ILE A 85 10.21 -16.81 6.67
N GLN A 86 11.10 -15.85 6.49
CA GLN A 86 12.01 -15.38 7.52
C GLN A 86 11.30 -14.28 8.28
N ARG A 87 11.25 -14.40 9.61
CA ARG A 87 10.73 -13.34 10.47
C ARG A 87 11.69 -12.16 10.38
N PRO A 88 11.26 -10.98 9.93
CA PRO A 88 12.12 -9.81 9.91
C PRO A 88 12.42 -9.38 11.35
N ASN A 89 13.69 -9.15 11.66
CA ASN A 89 14.08 -8.55 12.93
C ASN A 89 13.95 -7.02 12.81
N VAL A 90 12.95 -6.45 13.49
CA VAL A 90 12.69 -5.01 13.48
C VAL A 90 13.45 -4.38 14.64
N THR A 91 14.58 -3.75 14.35
CA THR A 91 15.43 -3.10 15.37
C THR A 91 14.93 -1.72 15.76
N TYR A 92 14.46 -0.93 14.79
CA TYR A 92 14.05 0.45 15.01
C TYR A 92 12.81 0.81 14.17
N VAL A 93 11.91 1.57 14.77
CA VAL A 93 10.73 2.17 14.14
C VAL A 93 10.78 3.67 14.41
N SER A 94 10.77 4.47 13.35
CA SER A 94 10.79 5.93 13.46
C SER A 94 9.43 6.46 13.95
N LEU A 95 9.40 7.02 15.15
CA LEU A 95 8.24 7.72 15.73
C LEU A 95 8.36 9.24 15.63
N ALA A 96 9.32 9.75 14.85
CA ALA A 96 9.44 11.17 14.58
C ALA A 96 8.23 11.70 13.79
N SER A 97 7.82 12.93 14.11
CA SER A 97 6.74 13.65 13.42
C SER A 97 6.92 13.59 11.90
N LYS A 98 5.79 13.48 11.19
CA LYS A 98 5.73 13.56 9.72
C LYS A 98 5.14 14.89 9.24
N GLN A 99 4.86 15.80 10.16
CA GLN A 99 4.39 17.15 9.86
C GLN A 99 5.59 18.09 9.85
N GLY A 100 6.00 18.57 8.67
CA GLY A 100 7.00 19.64 8.50
C GLY A 100 8.35 19.43 9.22
N LYS A 101 9.36 18.93 8.48
CA LYS A 101 10.70 18.50 8.93
C LYS A 101 10.72 17.44 10.04
#